data_AF-A0A8H6QQL9-F1
#
_entry.id   AF-A0A8H6QQL9-F1
#
_cell.length_a   1.000
_cell.length_b   1.000
_cell.length_c   1.000
_cell.angle_alpha   90.00
_cell.angle_beta   90.00
_cell.angle_gamma   90.00
#
_symmetry.space_group_name_H-M   'P 1'
#
loop_
_entity.id
_entity.type
_entity.pdbx_description
1 polymer ?
#
loop_
_entity_poly.entity_id
_entity_poly.type
_entity_poly.pdbx_seq_one_letter_code
_entity_poly.pdbx_strand_id
1 'polypeptide(L)'
;MPRAIPRLFSRAPLCCELRMTRRQTRDNSKGNMNRCFYSCGECRRMVFDDWEGIRDGNPLCGCGEISRGQVELGCSYVFRCARGKCDYRVEDEEDEEDEEDEEDEEDD
;
A
#
# COMPACT_ATOMS: atom_id res chain seq x y z
N MET A 1 18.00 3.68 -23.23
CA MET A 1 16.87 2.76 -23.02
C MET A 1 16.27 3.07 -21.66
N PRO A 2 15.01 3.53 -21.53
CA PRO A 2 14.39 3.65 -20.22
C PRO A 2 14.30 2.25 -19.60
N ARG A 3 14.84 2.08 -18.39
CA ARG A 3 14.70 0.82 -17.64
C ARG A 3 13.20 0.60 -17.40
N ALA A 4 12.68 -0.55 -17.80
CA ALA A 4 11.30 -0.91 -17.48
C ALA A 4 11.14 -0.93 -15.96
N ILE A 5 10.13 -0.22 -15.45
CA ILE A 5 9.79 -0.26 -14.02
C ILE A 5 9.47 -1.72 -13.67
N PRO A 6 10.16 -2.32 -12.68
CA PRO A 6 9.95 -3.72 -12.34
C PRO A 6 8.52 -3.94 -11.90
N ARG A 7 7.90 -4.96 -12.49
CA ARG A 7 6.52 -5.36 -12.22
C ARG A 7 6.49 -6.24 -10.99
N LEU A 8 5.51 -6.04 -10.12
CA LEU A 8 5.31 -6.92 -8.97
C LEU A 8 4.84 -8.30 -9.44
N PHE A 9 3.96 -8.35 -10.43
CA PHE A 9 3.38 -9.58 -10.93
C PHE A 9 4.05 -10.06 -12.22
N SER A 10 4.51 -11.32 -12.23
CA SER A 10 5.02 -11.98 -13.43
C SER A 10 3.91 -12.30 -14.45
N ARG A 11 2.67 -12.44 -13.98
CA ARG A 11 1.46 -12.71 -14.78
C ARG A 11 0.27 -11.97 -14.18
N ALA A 12 -0.77 -11.73 -14.99
CA ALA A 12 -2.01 -11.14 -14.46
C ALA A 12 -2.58 -12.00 -13.31
N PRO A 13 -2.84 -11.39 -12.13
CA PRO A 13 -3.44 -12.10 -11.02
C PRO A 13 -4.89 -12.49 -11.34
N LEU A 14 -5.38 -13.48 -10.59
CA LEU A 14 -6.77 -13.93 -10.65
C LEU A 14 -7.59 -13.25 -9.56
N CYS A 15 -8.83 -12.90 -9.88
CA CYS A 15 -9.85 -12.47 -8.94
C CYS A 15 -11.23 -12.88 -9.47
N CYS A 16 -12.09 -13.44 -8.62
CA CYS A 16 -13.37 -14.03 -9.04
C CYS A 16 -13.18 -15.06 -10.17
N GLU A 17 -12.13 -15.90 -10.06
CA GLU A 17 -11.74 -16.93 -11.04
C GLU A 17 -11.33 -16.40 -12.43
N LEU A 18 -11.34 -15.08 -12.63
CA LEU A 18 -10.99 -14.42 -13.88
C LEU A 18 -9.65 -13.69 -13.79
N ARG A 19 -8.94 -13.61 -14.92
CA ARG A 19 -7.74 -12.77 -15.03
C ARG A 19 -8.12 -11.31 -14.93
N MET A 20 -7.44 -10.59 -14.05
CA MET A 20 -7.64 -9.15 -13.89
C MET A 20 -7.05 -8.38 -15.09
N THR A 21 -7.65 -7.24 -15.41
CA THR A 21 -7.21 -6.37 -16.50
C THR A 21 -6.20 -5.37 -15.98
N ARG A 22 -5.05 -5.24 -16.66
CA ARG A 22 -4.03 -4.25 -16.32
C ARG A 22 -4.46 -2.87 -16.83
N ARG A 23 -4.33 -1.86 -15.99
CA ARG A 23 -4.65 -0.45 -16.25
C ARG A 23 -3.54 0.43 -15.69
N GLN A 24 -3.58 1.71 -16.04
CA GLN A 24 -2.69 2.72 -15.49
C GLN A 24 -3.54 3.86 -14.95
N THR A 25 -3.20 4.35 -13.76
CA THR A 25 -3.81 5.54 -13.18
C THR A 25 -3.49 6.75 -14.06
N ARG A 26 -4.48 7.62 -14.22
CA ARG A 26 -4.37 8.86 -15.04
C ARG A 26 -4.64 10.12 -14.22
N ASP A 27 -4.85 9.96 -12.93
CA ASP A 27 -5.16 11.02 -11.99
C ASP A 27 -4.09 11.06 -10.90
N ASN A 28 -3.78 12.27 -10.43
CA ASN A 28 -2.77 12.53 -9.41
C ASN A 28 -3.33 13.06 -8.10
N SER A 29 -4.66 13.13 -7.93
CA SER A 29 -5.28 13.66 -6.69
C SER A 29 -4.81 12.95 -5.42
N LYS A 30 -4.32 11.71 -5.54
CA LYS A 30 -3.81 10.87 -4.45
C LYS A 30 -2.33 10.50 -4.60
N GLY A 31 -1.55 11.25 -5.39
CA GLY A 31 -0.13 10.98 -5.63
C GLY A 31 0.16 9.71 -6.43
N ASN A 32 -0.85 9.09 -7.03
CA ASN A 32 -0.74 7.78 -7.67
C ASN A 32 -0.60 7.84 -9.19
N MET A 33 -0.25 8.99 -9.79
CA MET A 33 -0.23 9.16 -11.24
C MET A 33 0.74 8.20 -11.94
N ASN A 34 0.35 7.68 -13.11
CA ASN A 34 1.13 6.77 -13.95
C ASN A 34 1.47 5.39 -13.34
N ARG A 35 0.89 5.05 -12.18
CA ARG A 35 1.05 3.74 -11.55
C ARG A 35 0.20 2.69 -12.25
N CYS A 36 0.79 1.52 -12.48
CA CYS A 36 0.10 0.40 -13.09
C CYS A 36 -0.62 -0.43 -12.03
N PHE A 37 -1.84 -0.87 -12.33
CA PHE A 37 -2.63 -1.72 -11.43
C PHE A 37 -3.44 -2.73 -12.21
N TYR A 38 -3.88 -3.77 -11.53
CA TYR A 38 -4.85 -4.75 -12.02
C TYR A 38 -6.20 -4.46 -11.39
N SER A 39 -7.28 -4.52 -12.18
CA SER A 39 -8.66 -4.38 -11.71
C SER A 39 -9.49 -5.61 -12.06
N CYS A 40 -10.29 -6.09 -11.10
CA CYS A 40 -11.31 -7.11 -11.34
C CYS A 40 -12.56 -6.45 -11.95
N GLY A 41 -13.14 -7.07 -12.99
CA GLY A 41 -14.38 -6.61 -13.61
C GLY A 41 -15.63 -6.87 -12.75
N GLU A 42 -15.60 -7.93 -11.95
CA GLU A 42 -16.75 -8.40 -11.16
C GLU A 42 -16.89 -7.63 -9.84
N CYS A 43 -15.89 -7.70 -8.96
CA CYS A 43 -15.96 -7.15 -7.61
C CYS A 43 -15.27 -5.78 -7.45
N ARG A 44 -14.76 -5.20 -8.55
CA ARG A 44 -14.01 -3.92 -8.57
C ARG A 44 -12.74 -3.86 -7.71
N ARG A 45 -12.32 -4.98 -7.10
CA ARG A 45 -11.04 -5.06 -6.37
C ARG A 45 -9.89 -4.67 -7.29
N MET A 46 -8.90 -3.96 -6.74
CA MET A 46 -7.70 -3.56 -7.46
C MET A 46 -6.42 -3.88 -6.67
N VAL A 47 -5.32 -4.13 -7.40
CA VAL A 47 -3.98 -4.32 -6.84
C VAL A 47 -2.93 -3.63 -7.71
N PHE A 48 -2.00 -2.90 -7.10
CA PHE A 48 -0.93 -2.22 -7.86
C PHE A 48 0.15 -3.20 -8.33
N ASP A 49 0.64 -3.02 -9.56
CA ASP A 49 1.65 -3.84 -10.25
C ASP A 49 3.04 -3.18 -10.21
N ASP A 50 3.41 -2.65 -9.04
CA ASP A 50 4.68 -2.00 -8.77
C ASP A 50 5.14 -2.30 -7.33
N TRP A 51 6.33 -1.82 -6.96
CA TRP A 51 6.98 -2.04 -5.65
C TRP A 51 6.83 -0.87 -4.69
N GLU A 52 6.02 0.13 -5.03
CA GLU A 52 5.81 1.30 -4.17
C GLU A 52 5.03 0.90 -2.91
N GLY A 53 5.50 1.34 -1.73
CA GLY A 53 4.95 0.94 -0.44
C GLY A 53 5.35 -0.47 0.03
N ILE A 54 6.18 -1.21 -0.72
CA ILE A 54 6.72 -2.51 -0.31
C ILE A 54 8.15 -2.32 0.18
N ARG A 55 8.43 -2.66 1.44
CA ARG A 55 9.73 -2.52 2.09
C ARG A 55 10.05 -3.74 2.93
N ASP A 56 11.34 -4.04 3.08
CA ASP A 56 11.81 -5.01 4.07
C ASP A 56 11.42 -4.50 5.47
N GLY A 57 10.74 -5.33 6.26
CA GLY A 57 10.17 -4.94 7.56
C GLY A 57 8.65 -4.80 7.56
N ASN A 58 8.00 -4.66 6.40
CA ASN A 58 6.53 -4.69 6.32
C ASN A 58 5.98 -5.99 6.92
N PRO A 59 4.87 -5.95 7.68
CA PRO A 59 4.28 -7.16 8.24
C PRO A 59 3.79 -8.09 7.13
N LEU A 60 3.84 -9.39 7.38
CA LEU A 60 3.27 -10.38 6.46
C LEU A 60 1.74 -10.33 6.48
N CYS A 61 1.11 -10.47 5.32
CA CYS A 61 -0.34 -10.68 5.25
C CYS A 61 -0.72 -12.04 5.87
N GLY A 62 -2.01 -12.26 6.12
CA GLY A 62 -2.54 -13.58 6.48
C GLY A 62 -2.32 -14.68 5.42
N CYS A 63 -1.81 -14.31 4.23
CA CYS A 63 -1.40 -15.19 3.15
C CYS A 63 0.10 -15.50 3.11
N GLY A 64 0.90 -15.01 4.08
CA GLY A 64 2.35 -15.21 4.15
C GLY A 64 3.18 -14.39 3.14
N GLU A 65 2.54 -13.52 2.36
CA GLU A 65 3.18 -12.61 1.42
C GLU A 65 3.45 -11.24 2.08
N ILE A 66 4.39 -10.49 1.54
CA ILE A 66 4.68 -9.12 2.00
C ILE A 66 3.46 -8.20 1.84
N SER A 67 3.24 -7.33 2.82
CA SER A 67 2.22 -6.26 2.73
C SER A 67 2.76 -5.02 2.02
N ARG A 68 1.86 -4.14 1.63
CA ARG A 68 2.12 -2.82 1.05
C ARG A 68 1.55 -1.78 2.00
N GLY A 69 2.41 -0.88 2.46
CA GLY A 69 2.02 0.29 3.20
C GLY A 69 1.50 1.38 2.25
N GLN A 70 0.44 2.07 2.66
CA GLN A 70 -0.21 3.14 1.90
C GLN A 70 -0.99 4.07 2.83
N VAL A 71 -1.10 5.35 2.47
CA VAL A 71 -1.95 6.31 3.17
C VAL A 71 -3.39 6.17 2.67
N GLU A 72 -4.34 5.95 3.57
CA GLU A 72 -5.77 6.01 3.25
C GLU A 72 -6.35 7.41 3.55
N LEU A 73 -7.46 7.77 2.91
CA LEU A 73 -8.11 9.07 3.16
C LEU A 73 -8.55 9.14 4.63
N GLY A 74 -7.96 10.06 5.39
CA GLY A 74 -8.23 10.20 6.83
C GLY A 74 -7.01 10.11 7.76
N CYS A 75 -5.79 10.11 7.19
CA CYS A 75 -4.49 10.21 7.88
C CYS A 75 -3.88 8.91 8.42
N SER A 76 -4.59 7.79 8.46
CA SER A 76 -3.94 6.53 8.87
C SER A 76 -3.11 5.91 7.73
N TYR A 77 -1.86 5.62 8.04
CA TYR A 77 -1.04 4.72 7.24
C TYR A 77 -1.52 3.28 7.50
N VAL A 78 -1.67 2.49 6.44
CA VAL A 78 -2.17 1.11 6.57
C VAL A 78 -1.35 0.14 5.73
N PHE A 79 -1.20 -1.07 6.24
CA PHE A 79 -0.64 -2.21 5.53
C PHE A 79 -1.74 -3.10 4.95
N ARG A 80 -1.70 -3.33 3.64
CA ARG A 80 -2.58 -4.29 2.95
C ARG A 80 -1.80 -5.39 2.24
N CYS A 81 -2.43 -6.52 1.95
CA CYS A 81 -1.81 -7.58 1.14
C CYS A 81 -1.33 -7.03 -0.21
N ALA A 82 -0.01 -7.01 -0.47
CA ALA A 82 0.53 -6.45 -1.72
C ALA A 82 0.09 -7.24 -2.97
N ARG A 83 -0.24 -8.52 -2.79
CA ARG A 83 -0.72 -9.42 -3.84
C ARG A 83 -2.25 -9.42 -3.99
N GLY A 84 -2.99 -8.84 -3.06
CA GLY A 84 -4.46 -8.90 -2.97
C GLY A 84 -5.04 -10.32 -2.87
N LYS A 85 -4.28 -11.27 -2.31
CA LYS A 85 -4.72 -12.66 -2.12
C LYS A 85 -5.65 -12.83 -0.90
N CYS A 86 -5.52 -11.97 0.11
CA CYS A 86 -6.39 -11.95 1.29
C CYS A 86 -6.76 -10.51 1.65
N ASP A 87 -7.74 -10.37 2.53
CA ASP A 87 -8.28 -9.09 2.99
C ASP A 87 -7.49 -8.48 4.17
N TYR A 88 -6.21 -8.84 4.31
CA TYR A 88 -5.32 -8.28 5.34
C TYR A 88 -5.30 -6.75 5.26
N ARG A 89 -5.59 -6.11 6.40
CA ARG A 89 -5.52 -4.67 6.64
C ARG A 89 -5.14 -4.46 8.10
N VAL A 90 -4.06 -3.73 8.35
CA VAL A 90 -3.64 -3.29 9.69
C VAL A 90 -3.28 -1.81 9.57
N GLU A 91 -3.67 -1.02 10.56
CA GLU A 91 -3.28 0.39 10.64
C GLU A 91 -1.93 0.46 11.34
N ASP A 92 -1.05 1.33 10.86
CA ASP A 92 0.19 1.67 11.54
C ASP A 92 -0.20 2.73 12.56
N GLU A 93 -0.34 2.30 13.81
CA GLU A 93 -0.47 3.21 14.94
C GLU A 93 0.94 3.80 15.10
N GLU A 94 1.16 5.00 14.55
CA GLU A 94 2.33 5.79 14.95
C GLU A 94 2.15 6.05 16.44
N ASP A 95 2.94 5.37 17.28
CA ASP A 95 2.99 5.65 18.71
C ASP A 95 3.26 7.16 18.86
N GLU A 96 2.29 7.90 19.40
CA GLU A 96 2.48 9.28 19.83
C GLU A 96 3.57 9.24 20.91
N GLU A 97 4.83 9.54 20.54
CA GLU A 97 5.88 9.80 21.52
C GLU A 97 5.45 11.06 22.29
N ASP A 98 4.94 10.85 23.50
CA ASP A 98 4.60 11.88 24.49
C ASP A 98 5.76 12.90 24.59
N GLU A 99 5.51 14.15 24.19
CA GLU A 99 6.41 15.25 24.56
C GLU A 99 6.34 15.42 26.08
N GLU A 100 7.34 14.90 26.80
CA GLU A 100 7.55 15.25 28.20
C GLU A 100 7.86 16.75 28.29
N ASP A 101 6.87 17.54 28.75
CA ASP A 101 7.03 18.93 29.17
C ASP A 101 8.14 19.00 30.25
N GLU A 102 9.36 19.40 29.88
CA GLU A 102 10.33 19.88 30.87
C GLU A 102 9.86 21.26 31.37
N GLU A 103 9.28 21.27 32.57
CA GLU A 103 8.95 22.49 33.31
C GLU A 103 10.24 23.33 33.49
N ASP A 104 10.30 24.48 32.79
CA ASP A 104 11.33 25.49 32.97
C ASP A 104 11.38 25.91 34.46
N GLU A 105 12.53 25.66 35.11
CA GLU A 105 12.83 26.09 36.47
C GLU A 105 12.64 27.62 36.60
N GLU A 106 11.91 28.04 37.64
CA GLU A 106 11.74 29.45 38.01
C GLU A 106 13.09 30.11 38.34
N ASP A 107 13.49 31.11 37.56
CA ASP A 107 14.58 32.04 37.88
C ASP A 107 14.07 33.20 38.76
N ASP A 108 14.59 33.25 40.00
CA ASP A 108 14.77 34.35 40.98
C ASP A 108 13.61 35.29 41.40
#